data_AF-A0A9P5N1W0-F1
#
_entry.id   AF-A0A9P5N1W0-F1
#
_cell.length_a   1.000
_cell.length_b   1.000
_cell.length_c   1.000
_cell.angle_alpha   90.00
_cell.angle_beta   90.00
_cell.angle_gamma   90.00
#
_symmetry.space_group_name_H-M   'P 1'
#
loop_
_entity.id
_entity.type
_entity.pdbx_description
1 polymer ?
#
loop_
_entity_poly.entity_id
_entity_poly.type
_entity_poly.pdbx_seq_one_letter_code
_entity_poly.pdbx_strand_id
1 'polypeptide(L)'
;MLSADTPHSLRLQPDEVLEILDDPDADIILRSREHHEFRVLKLYITKVSPVLREQIQSASTSHTANATSSLPSVKLSDTSATLSSLLTFILPMLPVLPSTLEHTLVLLSAAQKYQMDSILSRIREIVALQDPPLILPETAFQAYSLSRMHELRQEALQAARATLTFPFTIEGLEYELGAISGIYLQELWKYYQSVRTHLISDLAAFRTTGLHVLACPPCWNTNYGTPVWLDAYVASIAESPALFDLTEFHMTLSRHVSQTRCQCVTTPNKGVRAFWTDLTNVVHSSMTKAESAIFPPEGSQTALNPACQQNPSPTSPLDLLDMSDANVIIQSCDLVNFPVHQRTLTISSPIFDDMFSLPQPQPPDKEVVDGLPVVRLPEDAEVLSSLITMLYPIPSTLPNTYDKALTLLAASQKYDM
;
A
#
# COMPACT_ATOMS: atom_id res chain seq x y z
N MET A 1 29.27 -16.07 -22.15
CA MET A 1 29.07 -14.77 -21.48
C MET A 1 27.89 -14.11 -22.18
N LEU A 2 26.68 -14.42 -21.71
CA LEU A 2 25.45 -13.80 -22.18
C LEU A 2 25.07 -12.81 -21.09
N SER A 3 25.20 -11.52 -21.39
CA SER A 3 24.63 -10.47 -20.56
C SER A 3 23.12 -10.57 -20.65
N ALA A 4 22.47 -10.79 -19.50
CA ALA A 4 21.03 -10.65 -19.37
C ALA A 4 20.73 -9.15 -19.33
N ASP A 5 20.13 -8.64 -20.40
CA ASP A 5 19.43 -7.36 -20.38
C ASP A 5 18.25 -7.52 -19.39
N THR A 6 18.39 -6.90 -18.23
CA THR A 6 17.25 -6.61 -17.34
C THR A 6 16.28 -5.71 -18.11
N PRO A 7 14.98 -6.01 -18.14
CA PRO A 7 14.02 -5.13 -18.80
C PRO A 7 13.99 -3.81 -18.01
N HIS A 8 14.43 -2.73 -18.67
CA HIS A 8 14.18 -1.38 -18.20
C HIS A 8 12.68 -1.25 -17.94
N SER A 9 12.31 -1.05 -16.67
CA SER A 9 10.95 -0.71 -16.29
C SER A 9 10.51 0.48 -17.14
N LEU A 10 9.42 0.32 -17.90
CA LEU A 10 8.74 1.38 -18.63
C LEU A 10 8.25 2.43 -17.63
N ARG A 11 9.15 3.29 -17.16
CA ARG A 11 8.83 4.47 -16.37
C ARG A 11 8.35 5.53 -17.35
N LEU A 12 7.04 5.64 -17.52
CA LEU A 12 6.43 6.79 -18.18
C LEU A 12 6.89 8.06 -17.45
N GLN A 13 7.41 9.03 -18.20
CA GLN A 13 7.78 10.33 -17.62
C GLN A 13 6.49 11.07 -17.19
N PRO A 14 6.50 11.88 -16.11
CA PRO A 14 5.31 12.59 -15.64
C PRO A 14 4.61 13.44 -16.72
N ASP A 15 5.38 13.99 -17.67
CA ASP A 15 4.86 14.80 -18.78
C ASP A 15 4.15 13.93 -19.85
N GLU A 16 4.59 12.68 -20.06
CA GLU A 16 3.93 11.73 -20.98
C GLU A 16 2.60 11.23 -20.38
N VAL A 17 2.50 11.14 -19.06
CA VAL A 17 1.26 10.74 -18.37
C VAL A 17 0.17 11.80 -18.52
N LEU A 18 0.52 13.09 -18.57
CA LEU A 18 -0.45 14.17 -18.73
C LEU A 18 -1.16 14.14 -20.09
N GLU A 19 -0.46 13.75 -21.17
CA GLU A 19 -1.07 13.61 -22.50
C GLU A 19 -2.01 12.39 -22.60
N ILE A 20 -1.79 11.36 -21.79
CA ILE A 20 -2.63 10.13 -21.77
C ILE A 20 -3.98 10.37 -21.06
N LEU A 21 -4.08 11.37 -20.18
CA LEU A 21 -5.24 11.63 -19.32
C LEU A 21 -6.29 12.59 -19.93
N ASP A 22 -6.46 12.55 -21.26
CA ASP A 22 -7.51 13.28 -22.00
C ASP A 22 -8.44 12.30 -22.73
N ASP A 23 -9.48 11.81 -22.05
CA ASP A 23 -10.47 10.93 -22.66
C ASP A 23 -11.40 11.75 -23.58
N PRO A 24 -11.50 11.42 -24.90
CA PRO A 24 -12.37 12.15 -25.82
C PRO A 24 -13.85 12.08 -25.41
N ASP A 25 -14.27 11.00 -24.74
CA ASP A 25 -15.64 10.77 -24.29
C ASP A 25 -15.86 11.11 -22.81
N ALA A 26 -14.93 11.88 -22.22
CA ALA A 26 -15.06 12.37 -20.87
C ALA A 26 -16.40 13.09 -20.63
N ASP A 27 -17.03 12.78 -19.50
CA ASP A 27 -18.28 13.37 -19.05
C ASP A 27 -18.10 14.33 -17.87
N ILE A 28 -16.85 14.53 -17.42
CA ILE A 28 -16.44 15.48 -16.40
C ILE A 28 -15.03 16.05 -16.65
N ILE A 29 -14.82 17.30 -16.22
CA ILE A 29 -13.50 17.93 -16.10
C ILE A 29 -13.11 18.07 -14.63
N LEU A 30 -11.98 17.48 -14.23
CA LEU A 30 -11.34 17.75 -12.94
C LEU A 30 -10.28 18.84 -13.14
N ARG A 31 -10.43 19.97 -12.45
CA ARG A 31 -9.51 21.11 -12.56
C ARG A 31 -8.60 21.17 -11.34
N SER A 32 -7.30 21.09 -11.55
CA SER A 32 -6.28 21.22 -10.50
C SER A 32 -6.24 22.63 -9.88
N ARG A 33 -5.47 22.78 -8.80
CA ARG A 33 -5.14 24.08 -8.19
C ARG A 33 -4.53 25.05 -9.19
N GLU A 34 -3.74 24.52 -10.12
CA GLU A 34 -3.00 25.26 -11.14
C GLU A 34 -3.81 25.47 -12.42
N HIS A 35 -5.12 25.20 -12.38
CA HIS A 35 -6.05 25.32 -13.51
C HIS A 35 -5.80 24.34 -14.67
N HIS A 36 -4.90 23.36 -14.52
CA HIS A 36 -4.81 22.24 -15.45
C HIS A 36 -6.09 21.39 -15.40
N GLU A 37 -6.58 20.96 -16.56
CA GLU A 37 -7.86 20.26 -16.74
C GLU A 37 -7.62 18.81 -17.13
N PHE A 38 -8.22 17.88 -16.38
CA PHE A 38 -8.21 16.45 -16.67
C PHE A 38 -9.61 16.03 -17.14
N ARG A 39 -9.69 15.45 -18.33
CA ARG A 39 -10.94 14.99 -18.95
C ARG A 39 -11.07 13.49 -18.72
N VAL A 40 -11.98 13.11 -17.83
CA VAL A 40 -12.12 11.73 -17.34
C VAL A 40 -13.58 11.30 -17.29
N LEU A 41 -13.81 10.00 -17.10
CA LEU A 41 -15.14 9.44 -16.89
C LEU A 41 -15.53 9.46 -15.41
N LYS A 42 -16.72 9.98 -15.09
CA LYS A 42 -17.33 9.99 -13.74
C LYS A 42 -17.41 8.59 -13.15
N LEU A 43 -17.58 7.57 -13.99
CA LEU A 43 -17.64 6.16 -13.59
C LEU A 43 -16.49 5.83 -12.64
N TYR A 44 -15.24 6.08 -13.03
CA TYR A 44 -14.08 5.71 -12.21
C TYR A 44 -13.97 6.54 -10.94
N ILE A 45 -14.22 7.85 -11.04
CA ILE A 45 -14.08 8.78 -9.91
C ILE A 45 -15.14 8.52 -8.82
N THR A 46 -16.40 8.37 -9.23
CA THR A 46 -17.52 8.25 -8.28
C THR A 46 -17.51 6.91 -7.54
N LYS A 47 -16.97 5.84 -8.14
CA LYS A 47 -16.88 4.53 -7.49
C LYS A 47 -15.80 4.50 -6.40
N VAL A 48 -14.72 5.28 -6.54
CA VAL A 48 -13.60 5.30 -5.57
C VAL A 48 -13.68 6.40 -4.52
N SER A 49 -14.39 7.49 -4.80
CA SER A 49 -14.40 8.65 -3.92
C SER A 49 -15.83 9.11 -3.62
N PRO A 50 -16.35 8.88 -2.41
CA PRO A 50 -17.64 9.43 -1.99
C PRO A 50 -17.60 10.96 -1.93
N VAL A 51 -16.48 11.54 -1.48
CA VAL A 51 -16.28 13.00 -1.42
C VAL A 51 -16.41 13.62 -2.81
N LEU A 52 -15.72 13.06 -3.82
CA LEU A 52 -15.82 13.58 -5.18
C LEU A 52 -17.19 13.28 -5.78
N ARG A 53 -17.81 12.13 -5.48
CA ARG A 53 -19.19 11.83 -5.92
C ARG A 53 -20.17 12.94 -5.52
N GLU A 54 -20.14 13.36 -4.26
CA GLU A 54 -20.99 14.46 -3.76
C GLU A 54 -20.65 15.81 -4.41
N GLN A 55 -19.36 16.12 -4.59
CA GLN A 55 -18.92 17.33 -5.27
C GLN A 55 -19.37 17.38 -6.74
N ILE A 56 -19.33 16.24 -7.43
CA ILE A 56 -19.78 16.11 -8.83
C ILE A 56 -21.29 16.29 -8.92
N GLN A 57 -22.03 15.70 -7.98
CA GLN A 57 -23.49 15.80 -7.95
C GLN A 57 -23.94 17.24 -7.70
N SER A 58 -23.29 17.94 -6.77
CA SER A 58 -23.56 19.36 -6.48
C SER A 58 -23.13 20.31 -7.62
N ALA A 59 -22.03 20.03 -8.32
CA ALA A 59 -21.65 20.77 -9.52
C ALA A 59 -22.67 20.59 -10.65
N SER A 60 -23.23 19.39 -10.80
CA SER A 60 -24.19 19.07 -11.86
C SER A 60 -25.55 19.78 -11.66
N THR A 61 -26.00 19.99 -10.42
CA THR A 61 -27.27 20.68 -10.12
C THR A 61 -27.20 22.20 -10.28
N SER A 62 -26.00 22.80 -10.22
CA SER A 62 -25.82 24.24 -10.43
C SER A 62 -25.69 24.62 -11.92
N HIS A 63 -25.26 23.69 -12.78
CA HIS A 63 -25.09 23.91 -14.22
C HIS A 63 -26.40 23.93 -15.02
N THR A 64 -27.53 23.50 -14.45
CA THR A 64 -28.84 23.52 -15.15
C THR A 64 -29.41 24.92 -15.40
N ALA A 65 -28.74 25.99 -14.95
CA ALA A 65 -29.21 27.37 -15.12
C ALA A 65 -28.57 28.15 -16.30
N ASN A 66 -27.44 27.71 -16.88
CA ASN A 66 -26.76 28.44 -17.97
C ASN A 66 -26.23 27.48 -19.04
N ALA A 67 -27.04 27.25 -20.07
CA ALA A 67 -26.69 26.42 -21.21
C ALA A 67 -25.65 27.10 -22.11
N THR A 68 -24.37 26.77 -21.92
CA THR A 68 -23.33 26.83 -22.96
C THR A 68 -22.40 25.61 -22.82
N SER A 69 -22.66 24.58 -23.64
CA SER A 69 -21.73 23.61 -24.25
C SER A 69 -20.36 23.35 -23.55
N SER A 70 -20.32 23.15 -22.23
CA SER A 70 -19.10 22.76 -21.53
C SER A 70 -19.42 21.65 -20.55
N LEU A 71 -18.55 20.64 -20.52
CA LEU A 71 -18.64 19.51 -19.58
C LEU A 71 -18.67 20.04 -18.14
N PRO A 72 -19.39 19.38 -17.22
CA PRO A 72 -19.38 19.78 -15.81
C PRO A 72 -17.95 19.74 -15.29
N SER A 73 -17.54 20.79 -14.57
CA SER A 73 -16.18 20.93 -14.05
C SER A 73 -16.15 21.02 -12.53
N VAL A 74 -15.20 20.33 -11.91
CA VAL A 74 -14.97 20.33 -10.45
C VAL A 74 -13.57 20.85 -10.16
N LYS A 75 -13.47 21.91 -9.33
CA LYS A 75 -12.18 22.47 -8.92
C LYS A 75 -11.65 21.76 -7.69
N LEU A 76 -10.45 21.20 -7.82
CA LEU A 76 -9.71 20.50 -6.78
C LEU A 76 -8.58 21.38 -6.24
N SER A 77 -8.14 21.14 -5.00
CA SER A 77 -7.11 21.96 -4.36
C SER A 77 -5.69 21.39 -4.49
N ASP A 78 -5.52 20.23 -5.13
CA ASP A 78 -4.22 19.59 -5.31
C ASP A 78 -3.58 20.02 -6.64
N THR A 79 -2.26 19.84 -6.74
CA THR A 79 -1.48 20.20 -7.93
C THR A 79 -1.80 19.29 -9.12
N SER A 80 -1.45 19.74 -10.32
CA SER A 80 -1.57 18.94 -11.53
C SER A 80 -0.79 17.61 -11.42
N ALA A 81 0.45 17.65 -10.90
CA ALA A 81 1.29 16.46 -10.72
C ALA A 81 0.68 15.41 -9.76
N THR A 82 0.12 15.86 -8.63
CA THR A 82 -0.53 14.96 -7.66
C THR A 82 -1.79 14.32 -8.26
N LEU A 83 -2.62 15.12 -8.93
CA LEU A 83 -3.85 14.61 -9.57
C LEU A 83 -3.54 13.68 -10.74
N SER A 84 -2.54 13.99 -11.56
CA SER A 84 -2.07 13.12 -12.64
C SER A 84 -1.66 11.75 -12.08
N SER A 85 -0.79 11.75 -11.06
CA SER A 85 -0.38 10.52 -10.38
C SER A 85 -1.58 9.77 -9.80
N LEU A 86 -2.47 10.46 -9.07
CA LEU A 86 -3.66 9.85 -8.46
C LEU A 86 -4.59 9.22 -9.51
N LEU A 87 -4.80 9.88 -10.65
CA LEU A 87 -5.62 9.36 -11.74
C LEU A 87 -5.06 8.07 -12.34
N THR A 88 -3.72 7.91 -12.40
CA THR A 88 -3.12 6.63 -12.85
C THR A 88 -3.46 5.44 -11.98
N PHE A 89 -3.80 5.64 -10.70
CA PHE A 89 -4.25 4.57 -9.81
C PHE A 89 -5.75 4.30 -9.93
N ILE A 90 -6.52 5.25 -10.42
CA ILE A 90 -7.98 5.20 -10.52
C ILE A 90 -8.44 4.65 -11.89
N LEU A 91 -7.75 5.04 -12.95
CA LEU A 91 -8.06 4.62 -14.31
C LEU A 91 -7.43 3.24 -14.60
N PRO A 92 -7.95 2.48 -15.56
CA PRO A 92 -7.41 1.18 -15.96
C PRO A 92 -6.13 1.36 -16.78
N MET A 93 -5.10 1.90 -16.13
CA MET A 93 -3.79 2.16 -16.68
C MET A 93 -2.71 1.75 -15.67
N LEU A 94 -1.46 1.73 -16.13
CA LEU A 94 -0.34 1.40 -15.26
C LEU A 94 -0.18 2.51 -14.20
N PRO A 95 -0.22 2.19 -12.90
CA PRO A 95 -0.06 3.18 -11.85
C PRO A 95 1.37 3.73 -11.86
N VAL A 96 1.49 5.05 -11.79
CA VAL A 96 2.78 5.75 -11.78
C VAL A 96 2.99 6.37 -10.40
N LEU A 97 3.98 5.86 -9.67
CA LEU A 97 4.41 6.46 -8.41
C LEU A 97 5.27 7.70 -8.66
N PRO A 98 5.13 8.74 -7.84
CA PRO A 98 6.08 9.85 -7.82
C PRO A 98 7.49 9.37 -7.49
N SER A 99 8.50 10.09 -7.98
CA SER A 99 9.91 9.73 -7.80
C SER A 99 10.50 10.14 -6.45
N THR A 100 9.82 11.02 -5.70
CA THR A 100 10.31 11.57 -4.44
C THR A 100 9.44 11.15 -3.26
N LEU A 101 10.05 11.06 -2.08
CA LEU A 101 9.36 10.81 -0.81
C LEU A 101 8.23 11.81 -0.59
N GLU A 102 8.52 13.10 -0.74
CA GLU A 102 7.55 14.18 -0.53
C GLU A 102 6.33 14.05 -1.43
N HIS A 103 6.53 13.89 -2.74
CA HIS A 103 5.40 13.76 -3.67
C HIS A 103 4.60 12.48 -3.45
N THR A 104 5.25 11.39 -3.01
CA THR A 104 4.56 10.14 -2.66
C THR A 104 3.69 10.31 -1.41
N LEU A 105 4.18 11.01 -0.38
CA LEU A 105 3.39 11.36 0.80
C LEU A 105 2.24 12.31 0.45
N VAL A 106 2.45 13.29 -0.42
CA VAL A 106 1.37 14.17 -0.92
C VAL A 106 0.32 13.38 -1.69
N LEU A 107 0.71 12.37 -2.48
CA LEU A 107 -0.21 11.47 -3.18
C LEU A 107 -1.07 10.66 -2.19
N LEU A 108 -0.46 10.07 -1.15
CA LEU A 108 -1.19 9.38 -0.08
C LEU A 108 -2.16 10.32 0.65
N SER A 109 -1.72 11.55 0.92
CA SER A 109 -2.55 12.59 1.54
C SER A 109 -3.76 12.96 0.67
N ALA A 110 -3.58 13.06 -0.65
CA ALA A 110 -4.67 13.31 -1.59
C ALA A 110 -5.69 12.15 -1.62
N ALA A 111 -5.22 10.90 -1.66
CA ALA A 111 -6.09 9.72 -1.60
C ALA A 111 -6.89 9.68 -0.27
N GLN A 112 -6.26 10.01 0.87
CA GLN A 112 -6.93 10.11 2.17
C GLN A 112 -7.98 11.23 2.19
N LYS A 113 -7.61 12.42 1.73
CA LYS A 113 -8.48 13.59 1.67
C LYS A 113 -9.75 13.33 0.85
N TYR A 114 -9.63 12.58 -0.23
CA TYR A 114 -10.77 12.21 -1.09
C TYR A 114 -11.46 10.89 -0.67
N GLN A 115 -11.08 10.32 0.47
CA GLN A 115 -11.63 9.06 1.01
C GLN A 115 -11.58 7.91 0.01
N MET A 116 -10.44 7.74 -0.66
CA MET A 116 -10.21 6.70 -1.66
C MET A 116 -9.52 5.48 -1.04
N ASP A 117 -10.20 4.76 -0.13
CA ASP A 117 -9.58 3.70 0.69
C ASP A 117 -8.94 2.57 -0.13
N SER A 118 -9.57 2.15 -1.24
CA SER A 118 -9.03 1.13 -2.14
C SER A 118 -7.74 1.62 -2.83
N ILE A 119 -7.75 2.86 -3.31
CA ILE A 119 -6.60 3.50 -3.96
C ILE A 119 -5.46 3.70 -2.97
N LEU A 120 -5.79 4.12 -1.75
CA LEU A 120 -4.82 4.34 -0.68
C LEU A 120 -4.10 3.02 -0.32
N SER A 121 -4.86 1.93 -0.22
CA SER A 121 -4.30 0.58 -0.02
C SER A 121 -3.39 0.17 -1.19
N ARG A 122 -3.85 0.39 -2.43
CA ARG A 122 -3.07 0.10 -3.65
C ARG A 122 -1.77 0.92 -3.73
N ILE A 123 -1.79 2.20 -3.38
CA ILE A 123 -0.58 3.03 -3.32
C ILE A 123 0.40 2.44 -2.29
N ARG A 124 -0.07 2.09 -1.09
CA ARG A 124 0.77 1.48 -0.04
C ARG A 124 1.36 0.15 -0.45
N GLU A 125 0.60 -0.70 -1.14
CA GLU A 125 1.10 -1.97 -1.68
C GLU A 125 2.24 -1.75 -2.67
N ILE A 126 2.06 -0.86 -3.64
CA ILE A 126 3.11 -0.59 -4.65
C ILE A 126 4.33 0.07 -3.99
N VAL A 127 4.12 0.97 -3.02
CA VAL A 127 5.19 1.56 -2.20
C VAL A 127 5.96 0.50 -1.42
N ALA A 128 5.27 -0.48 -0.83
CA ALA A 128 5.89 -1.56 -0.06
C ALA A 128 6.72 -2.52 -0.93
N LEU A 129 6.46 -2.58 -2.24
CA LEU A 129 7.22 -3.36 -3.21
C LEU A 129 8.47 -2.63 -3.73
N GLN A 130 8.67 -1.36 -3.40
CA GLN A 130 9.86 -0.63 -3.83
C GLN A 130 11.12 -1.13 -3.11
N ASP A 131 12.20 -1.28 -3.88
CA ASP A 131 13.56 -1.48 -3.39
C ASP A 131 14.46 -0.38 -4.00
N PRO A 132 15.02 0.55 -3.19
CA PRO A 132 14.91 0.64 -1.73
C PRO A 132 13.50 1.02 -1.23
N PRO A 133 13.18 0.77 0.06
CA PRO A 133 11.91 1.19 0.66
C PRO A 133 11.76 2.71 0.67
N LEU A 134 10.52 3.19 0.62
CA LEU A 134 10.21 4.63 0.57
C LEU A 134 10.78 5.41 1.77
N ILE A 135 10.69 4.84 2.96
CA ILE A 135 11.20 5.44 4.20
C ILE A 135 12.52 4.75 4.53
N LEU A 136 13.60 5.49 4.31
CA LEU A 136 14.96 5.08 4.65
C LEU A 136 15.37 5.63 6.02
N PRO A 137 16.30 4.99 6.73
CA PRO A 137 16.85 5.55 7.97
C PRO A 137 17.37 6.99 7.78
N GLU A 138 18.08 7.26 6.68
CA GLU A 138 18.66 8.58 6.39
C GLU A 138 17.63 9.67 6.13
N THR A 139 16.40 9.31 5.74
CA THR A 139 15.31 10.26 5.48
C THR A 139 14.19 10.17 6.53
N ALA A 140 14.38 9.39 7.60
CA ALA A 140 13.34 9.06 8.57
C ALA A 140 12.77 10.30 9.28
N PHE A 141 13.61 11.28 9.64
CA PHE A 141 13.16 12.51 10.31
C PHE A 141 12.34 13.41 9.37
N GLN A 142 12.76 13.53 8.11
CA GLN A 142 12.01 14.25 7.08
C GLN A 142 10.68 13.52 6.79
N ALA A 143 10.71 12.20 6.61
CA ALA A 143 9.54 11.37 6.39
C ALA A 143 8.53 11.50 7.55
N TYR A 144 9.02 11.50 8.79
CA TYR A 144 8.17 11.69 9.97
C TYR A 144 7.49 13.06 9.94
N SER A 145 8.27 14.12 9.70
CA SER A 145 7.76 15.50 9.67
C SER A 145 6.71 15.70 8.59
N LEU A 146 6.96 15.23 7.38
CA LEU A 146 6.02 15.31 6.26
C LEU A 146 4.76 14.46 6.53
N SER A 147 4.93 13.24 7.01
CA SER A 147 3.79 12.36 7.32
C SER A 147 2.91 12.96 8.42
N ARG A 148 3.52 13.57 9.46
CA ARG A 148 2.77 14.27 10.51
C ARG A 148 2.06 15.52 9.99
N MET A 149 2.69 16.28 9.09
CA MET A 149 2.08 17.45 8.46
C MET A 149 0.86 17.07 7.62
N HIS A 150 0.91 15.91 6.96
CA HIS A 150 -0.19 15.39 6.13
C HIS A 150 -1.17 14.47 6.86
N GLU A 151 -1.05 14.34 8.19
CA GLU A 151 -1.87 13.45 9.02
C GLU A 151 -1.87 11.97 8.56
N LEU A 152 -0.75 11.55 7.98
CA LEU A 152 -0.50 10.20 7.50
C LEU A 152 -0.01 9.32 8.64
N ARG A 153 -0.95 8.73 9.38
CA ARG A 153 -0.66 7.97 10.60
C ARG A 153 0.32 6.80 10.36
N GLN A 154 0.08 5.99 9.34
CA GLN A 154 0.86 4.76 9.13
C GLN A 154 2.31 5.10 8.75
N GLU A 155 2.47 6.05 7.85
CA GLU A 155 3.75 6.53 7.34
C GLU A 155 4.53 7.25 8.45
N ALA A 156 3.86 8.03 9.30
CA ALA A 156 4.47 8.65 10.48
C ALA A 156 4.98 7.60 11.48
N LEU A 157 4.24 6.51 11.71
CA LEU A 157 4.70 5.43 12.60
C LEU A 157 5.87 4.66 12.00
N GLN A 158 5.85 4.38 10.70
CA GLN A 158 6.97 3.75 10.00
C GLN A 158 8.23 4.62 10.07
N ALA A 159 8.10 5.92 9.82
CA ALA A 159 9.18 6.87 9.95
C ALA A 159 9.70 6.97 11.39
N ALA A 160 8.82 7.05 12.38
CA ALA A 160 9.20 7.07 13.80
C ALA A 160 9.99 5.83 14.21
N ARG A 161 9.58 4.65 13.75
CA ARG A 161 10.33 3.40 13.97
C ARG A 161 11.69 3.44 13.31
N ALA A 162 11.78 3.94 12.07
CA ALA A 162 13.05 4.11 11.37
C ALA A 162 14.00 5.08 12.11
N THR A 163 13.50 6.10 12.81
CA THR A 163 14.38 6.97 13.64
C THR A 163 15.03 6.27 14.82
N LEU A 164 14.54 5.10 15.25
CA LEU A 164 15.09 4.38 16.39
C LEU A 164 16.49 3.80 16.14
N THR A 165 16.93 3.75 14.86
CA THR A 165 18.30 3.38 14.50
C THR A 165 19.32 4.46 14.87
N PHE A 166 18.87 5.69 15.16
CA PHE A 166 19.73 6.81 15.52
C PHE A 166 19.75 7.01 17.03
N PRO A 167 20.93 7.29 17.62
CA PRO A 167 21.00 7.75 19.00
C PRO A 167 20.34 9.13 19.10
N PHE A 168 19.30 9.24 19.94
CA PHE A 168 18.65 10.53 20.28
C PHE A 168 19.54 11.38 21.22
N THR A 169 20.79 11.64 20.82
CA THR A 169 21.72 12.58 21.46
C THR A 169 21.86 13.85 20.62
N ILE A 170 22.30 14.96 21.21
CA ILE A 170 22.44 16.23 20.48
C ILE A 170 23.43 16.08 19.31
N GLU A 171 24.52 15.36 19.53
CA GLU A 171 25.54 15.06 18.53
C GLU A 171 25.02 14.10 17.43
N GLY A 172 24.07 13.22 17.77
CA GLY A 172 23.45 12.29 16.83
C GLY A 172 22.39 12.93 15.94
N LEU A 173 21.89 14.11 16.30
CA LEU A 173 20.79 14.82 15.63
C LEU A 173 21.23 16.10 14.90
N GLU A 174 22.51 16.47 14.94
CA GLU A 174 23.01 17.78 14.49
C GLU A 174 22.57 18.14 13.06
N TYR A 175 22.55 17.17 12.14
CA TYR A 175 22.15 17.37 10.74
C TYR A 175 20.64 17.24 10.49
N GLU A 176 19.91 16.57 11.39
CA GLU A 176 18.48 16.29 11.26
C GLU A 176 17.58 17.38 11.85
N LEU A 177 18.15 18.22 12.73
CA LEU A 177 17.44 19.33 13.40
C LEU A 177 16.90 20.39 12.43
N GLY A 178 17.49 20.52 11.23
CA GLY A 178 17.00 21.43 10.20
C GLY A 178 15.74 20.92 9.48
N ALA A 179 15.50 19.61 9.50
CA ALA A 179 14.42 18.96 8.74
C ALA A 179 13.12 18.80 9.56
N ILE A 180 13.17 18.97 10.88
CA ILE A 180 12.06 18.67 11.80
C ILE A 180 11.61 19.88 12.63
N SER A 181 10.29 20.07 12.73
CA SER A 181 9.70 21.04 13.67
C SER A 181 9.98 20.61 15.11
N GLY A 182 10.26 21.57 16.00
CA GLY A 182 10.53 21.28 17.42
C GLY A 182 9.40 20.53 18.14
N ILE A 183 8.15 20.68 17.67
CA ILE A 183 6.99 19.95 18.18
C ILE A 183 7.10 18.46 17.84
N TYR A 184 7.37 18.15 16.57
CA TYR A 184 7.53 16.78 16.07
C TYR A 184 8.75 16.09 16.67
N LEU A 185 9.84 16.84 16.91
CA LEU A 185 10.99 16.31 17.63
C LEU A 185 10.65 15.93 19.07
N GLN A 186 9.86 16.75 19.77
CA GLN A 186 9.41 16.42 21.13
C GLN A 186 8.53 15.16 21.15
N GLU A 187 7.65 14.99 20.17
CA GLU A 187 6.83 13.78 20.03
C GLU A 187 7.69 12.53 19.79
N LEU A 188 8.66 12.61 18.88
CA LEU A 188 9.61 11.51 18.64
C LEU A 188 10.43 11.18 19.88
N TRP A 189 10.85 12.18 20.64
CA TRP A 189 11.59 11.94 21.87
C TRP A 189 10.73 11.23 22.92
N LYS A 190 9.46 11.62 23.09
CA LYS A 190 8.50 10.91 23.96
C LYS A 190 8.26 9.48 23.47
N TYR A 191 8.14 9.29 22.16
CA TYR A 191 8.04 7.97 21.55
C TYR A 191 9.27 7.11 21.88
N TYR A 192 10.47 7.63 21.65
CA TYR A 192 11.74 6.95 21.97
C TYR A 192 11.81 6.52 23.43
N GLN A 193 11.45 7.41 24.36
CA GLN A 193 11.38 7.07 25.79
C GLN A 193 10.36 5.97 26.07
N SER A 194 9.17 6.08 25.50
CA SER A 194 8.12 5.07 25.66
C SER A 194 8.57 3.72 25.13
N VAL A 195 9.18 3.66 23.93
CA VAL A 195 9.76 2.43 23.37
C VAL A 195 10.77 1.81 24.33
N ARG A 196 11.70 2.60 24.87
CA ARG A 196 12.70 2.11 25.83
C ARG A 196 12.06 1.54 27.09
N THR A 197 11.06 2.22 27.67
CA THR A 197 10.39 1.70 28.87
C THR A 197 9.69 0.36 28.62
N HIS A 198 9.02 0.21 27.48
CA HIS A 198 8.39 -1.05 27.10
C HIS A 198 9.42 -2.14 26.80
N LEU A 199 10.50 -1.83 26.07
CA LEU A 199 11.57 -2.77 25.78
C LEU A 199 12.25 -3.29 27.05
N ILE A 200 12.53 -2.43 28.03
CA ILE A 200 13.13 -2.86 29.31
C ILE A 200 12.25 -3.91 29.99
N SER A 201 10.94 -3.66 30.07
CA SER A 201 9.98 -4.58 30.70
C SER A 201 9.81 -5.88 29.90
N ASP A 202 9.55 -5.75 28.59
CA ASP A 202 9.22 -6.88 27.73
C ASP A 202 10.44 -7.78 27.47
N LEU A 203 11.64 -7.21 27.31
CA LEU A 203 12.87 -8.00 27.17
C LEU A 203 13.28 -8.65 28.49
N ALA A 204 13.02 -8.04 29.64
CA ALA A 204 13.22 -8.71 30.93
C ALA A 204 12.34 -9.96 31.05
N ALA A 205 11.07 -9.88 30.63
CA ALA A 205 10.18 -11.04 30.58
C ALA A 205 10.66 -12.09 29.56
N PHE A 206 11.07 -11.66 28.36
CA PHE A 206 11.60 -12.54 27.32
C PHE A 206 12.86 -13.28 27.77
N ARG A 207 13.76 -12.64 28.53
CA ARG A 207 14.98 -13.28 29.06
C ARG A 207 14.68 -14.45 30.01
N THR A 208 13.53 -14.46 30.68
CA THR A 208 13.15 -15.55 31.58
C THR A 208 12.50 -16.75 30.90
N THR A 209 12.02 -16.58 29.65
CA THR A 209 11.17 -17.56 28.95
C THR A 209 11.68 -17.97 27.57
N GLY A 210 12.32 -17.06 26.83
CA GLY A 210 12.60 -17.17 25.39
C GLY A 210 14.05 -17.50 25.00
N LEU A 211 14.97 -17.67 25.94
CA LEU A 211 16.40 -17.81 25.64
C LEU A 211 16.92 -19.26 25.55
N HIS A 212 16.07 -20.28 25.61
CA HIS A 212 16.48 -21.70 25.65
C HIS A 212 16.97 -22.29 24.30
N VAL A 213 17.19 -21.44 23.29
CA VAL A 213 17.37 -21.89 21.91
C VAL A 213 18.84 -22.13 21.53
N LEU A 214 19.79 -21.47 22.20
CA LEU A 214 21.22 -21.65 21.97
C LEU A 214 21.84 -22.50 23.08
N ALA A 215 21.76 -23.82 22.93
CA ALA A 215 22.39 -24.76 23.84
C ALA A 215 23.92 -24.75 23.65
N CYS A 216 24.62 -24.00 24.50
CA CYS A 216 26.07 -24.14 24.64
C CYS A 216 26.45 -24.22 26.12
N PRO A 217 26.48 -25.44 26.69
CA PRO A 217 26.78 -25.68 28.09
C PRO A 217 28.05 -24.98 28.63
N PRO A 218 29.19 -24.94 27.92
CA PRO A 218 30.38 -24.26 28.44
C PRO A 218 30.28 -22.73 28.43
N CYS A 219 29.30 -22.18 27.72
CA CYS A 219 29.10 -20.73 27.56
C CYS A 219 27.94 -20.21 28.44
N TRP A 220 27.31 -21.08 29.25
CA TRP A 220 26.30 -20.72 30.25
C TRP A 220 26.95 -20.12 31.51
N ASN A 221 26.47 -18.96 31.93
CA ASN A 221 26.90 -18.34 33.20
C ASN A 221 25.78 -17.49 33.85
N THR A 222 24.52 -17.67 33.44
CA THR A 222 23.37 -16.93 33.95
C THR A 222 22.40 -17.88 34.67
N ASN A 223 21.57 -17.34 35.58
CA ASN A 223 20.52 -18.09 36.30
C ASN A 223 19.49 -18.77 35.37
N TYR A 224 19.55 -18.52 34.06
CA TYR A 224 18.55 -18.92 33.07
C TYR A 224 19.06 -19.98 32.07
N GLY A 225 20.31 -20.43 32.19
CA GLY A 225 20.87 -21.46 31.30
C GLY A 225 21.14 -20.95 29.88
N THR A 226 21.57 -19.70 29.74
CA THR A 226 21.72 -19.00 28.46
C THR A 226 23.16 -18.50 28.27
N PRO A 227 23.66 -18.38 27.03
CA PRO A 227 24.97 -17.80 26.79
C PRO A 227 25.06 -16.34 27.24
N VAL A 228 26.12 -15.97 27.95
CA VAL A 228 26.31 -14.60 28.49
C VAL A 228 26.26 -13.53 27.40
N TRP A 229 26.86 -13.82 26.24
CA TRP A 229 26.88 -12.87 25.12
C TRP A 229 25.47 -12.62 24.56
N LEU A 230 24.59 -13.64 24.57
CA LEU A 230 23.23 -13.54 24.06
C LEU A 230 22.37 -12.71 25.01
N ASP A 231 22.52 -12.97 26.31
CA ASP A 231 21.86 -12.20 27.36
C ASP A 231 22.29 -10.72 27.34
N ALA A 232 23.60 -10.47 27.15
CA ALA A 232 24.14 -9.13 27.00
C ALA A 232 23.64 -8.42 25.72
N TYR A 233 23.55 -9.14 24.60
CA TYR A 233 22.98 -8.60 23.36
C TYR A 233 21.51 -8.20 23.56
N VAL A 234 20.69 -9.08 24.13
CA VAL A 234 19.27 -8.77 24.40
C VAL A 234 19.13 -7.60 25.37
N ALA A 235 19.97 -7.52 26.41
CA ALA A 235 19.98 -6.38 27.31
C ALA A 235 20.36 -5.06 26.60
N SER A 236 21.31 -5.10 25.67
CA SER A 236 21.77 -3.92 24.93
C SER A 236 20.69 -3.27 24.06
N ILE A 237 19.74 -4.06 23.53
CA ILE A 237 18.61 -3.55 22.72
C ILE A 237 17.73 -2.60 23.55
N ALA A 238 17.56 -2.87 24.84
CA ALA A 238 16.77 -2.01 25.73
C ALA A 238 17.44 -0.65 25.98
N GLU A 239 18.77 -0.60 25.94
CA GLU A 239 19.56 0.62 26.11
C GLU A 239 19.64 1.44 24.82
N SER A 240 19.85 0.75 23.70
CA SER A 240 19.90 1.32 22.36
C SER A 240 19.13 0.44 21.38
N PRO A 241 17.88 0.83 21.02
CA PRO A 241 17.08 0.10 20.05
C PRO A 241 17.76 -0.09 18.69
N ALA A 242 18.72 0.78 18.34
CA ALA A 242 19.54 0.69 17.15
C ALA A 242 20.36 -0.60 17.05
N LEU A 243 20.63 -1.27 18.18
CA LEU A 243 21.36 -2.55 18.22
C LEU A 243 20.49 -3.75 17.82
N PHE A 244 19.19 -3.56 17.64
CA PHE A 244 18.30 -4.60 17.10
C PHE A 244 18.50 -4.74 15.58
N ASP A 245 19.60 -5.38 15.21
CA ASP A 245 19.97 -5.64 13.82
C ASP A 245 20.53 -7.06 13.68
N LEU A 246 20.15 -7.75 12.60
CA LEU A 246 20.57 -9.14 12.38
C LEU A 246 22.07 -9.23 12.11
N THR A 247 22.66 -8.21 11.48
CA THR A 247 24.11 -8.15 11.25
C THR A 247 24.84 -7.97 12.58
N GLU A 248 24.39 -7.06 13.44
CA GLU A 248 24.98 -6.88 14.78
C GLU A 248 24.86 -8.16 15.63
N PHE A 249 23.73 -8.86 15.56
CA PHE A 249 23.58 -10.18 16.18
C PHE A 249 24.63 -11.18 15.67
N HIS A 250 24.85 -11.25 14.36
CA HIS A 250 25.88 -12.14 13.81
C HIS A 250 27.31 -11.69 14.13
N MET A 251 27.57 -10.38 14.22
CA MET A 251 28.87 -9.83 14.64
C MET A 251 29.17 -10.16 16.10
N THR A 252 28.20 -10.00 17.00
CA THR A 252 28.33 -10.35 18.43
C THR A 252 28.59 -11.84 18.63
N LEU A 253 27.87 -12.69 17.91
CA LEU A 253 28.10 -14.14 17.89
C LEU A 253 29.52 -14.48 17.40
N SER A 254 29.95 -13.89 16.28
CA SER A 254 31.27 -14.14 15.68
C SER A 254 32.41 -13.72 16.61
N ARG A 255 32.25 -12.57 17.29
CA ARG A 255 33.19 -12.04 18.29
C ARG A 255 33.30 -12.96 19.50
N HIS A 256 32.17 -13.49 19.97
CA HIS A 256 32.16 -14.45 21.08
C HIS A 256 32.91 -15.74 20.72
N VAL A 257 32.64 -16.30 19.53
CA VAL A 257 33.28 -17.53 19.04
C VAL A 257 34.80 -17.37 18.92
N SER A 258 35.27 -16.23 18.40
CA SER A 258 36.70 -15.97 18.24
C SER A 258 37.43 -15.79 19.58
N GLN A 259 36.80 -15.13 20.55
CA GLN A 259 37.39 -14.86 21.87
C GLN A 259 37.39 -16.08 22.80
N THR A 260 36.36 -16.93 22.73
CA THR A 260 36.16 -18.03 23.69
C THR A 260 36.42 -19.41 23.14
N ARG A 261 36.71 -19.55 21.83
CA ARG A 261 36.84 -20.85 21.12
C ARG A 261 35.64 -21.78 21.36
N CYS A 262 34.46 -21.19 21.55
CA CYS A 262 33.20 -21.88 21.85
C CYS A 262 32.54 -22.42 20.56
N GLN A 263 31.87 -23.57 20.63
CA GLN A 263 31.19 -24.19 19.47
C GLN A 263 29.78 -23.62 19.21
N CYS A 264 29.45 -22.41 19.66
CA CYS A 264 28.15 -21.76 19.45
C CYS A 264 27.69 -21.67 17.98
N VAL A 265 28.61 -21.88 17.01
CA VAL A 265 28.34 -21.94 15.57
C VAL A 265 27.55 -23.19 15.15
N THR A 266 27.59 -24.29 15.90
CA THR A 266 26.91 -25.56 15.53
C THR A 266 25.40 -25.56 15.83
N THR A 267 24.80 -24.40 16.06
CA THR A 267 23.38 -24.29 16.37
C THR A 267 22.54 -24.58 15.13
N PRO A 268 21.43 -25.33 15.23
CA PRO A 268 20.56 -25.55 14.09
C PRO A 268 20.01 -24.22 13.57
N ASN A 269 20.14 -23.93 12.27
CA ASN A 269 19.55 -22.74 11.62
C ASN A 269 18.05 -22.54 11.91
N LYS A 270 17.34 -23.61 12.30
CA LYS A 270 15.94 -23.56 12.73
C LYS A 270 15.76 -22.88 14.08
N GLY A 271 16.69 -23.09 15.02
CA GLY A 271 16.67 -22.46 16.34
C GLY A 271 16.94 -20.97 16.25
N VAL A 272 18.00 -20.55 15.54
CA VAL A 272 18.31 -19.12 15.36
C VAL A 272 17.15 -18.36 14.73
N ARG A 273 16.48 -18.95 13.72
CA ARG A 273 15.29 -18.35 13.09
C ARG A 273 14.13 -18.22 14.07
N ALA A 274 13.80 -19.27 14.82
CA ALA A 274 12.72 -19.22 15.81
C ALA A 274 12.99 -18.15 16.89
N PHE A 275 14.21 -18.13 17.45
CA PHE A 275 14.64 -17.10 18.39
C PHE A 275 14.50 -15.69 17.80
N TRP A 276 14.97 -15.49 16.57
CA TRP A 276 14.90 -14.19 15.92
C TRP A 276 13.45 -13.75 15.68
N THR A 277 12.58 -14.67 15.25
CA THR A 277 11.13 -14.40 15.10
C THR A 277 10.49 -14.01 16.43
N ASP A 278 10.77 -14.75 17.51
CA ASP A 278 10.21 -14.45 18.84
C ASP A 278 10.71 -13.10 19.36
N LEU A 279 12.02 -12.82 19.24
CA LEU A 279 12.60 -11.53 19.61
C LEU A 279 12.01 -10.39 18.77
N THR A 280 11.85 -10.60 17.46
CA THR A 280 11.23 -9.63 16.55
C THR A 280 9.81 -9.30 16.99
N ASN A 281 9.01 -10.31 17.34
CA ASN A 281 7.64 -10.12 17.82
C ASN A 281 7.58 -9.32 19.13
N VAL A 282 8.49 -9.61 20.07
CA VAL A 282 8.59 -8.86 21.34
C VAL A 282 8.95 -7.40 21.07
N VAL A 283 9.99 -7.14 20.29
CA VAL A 283 10.44 -5.79 19.94
C VAL A 283 9.34 -5.00 19.23
N HIS A 284 8.67 -5.61 18.23
CA HIS A 284 7.56 -4.98 17.53
C HIS A 284 6.38 -4.69 18.46
N SER A 285 6.04 -5.62 19.37
CA SER A 285 4.99 -5.39 20.37
C SER A 285 5.31 -4.21 21.28
N SER A 286 6.56 -4.09 21.76
CA SER A 286 7.01 -2.95 22.56
C SER A 286 6.90 -1.63 21.78
N MET A 287 7.29 -1.63 20.51
CA MET A 287 7.15 -0.45 19.63
C MET A 287 5.68 -0.08 19.40
N THR A 288 4.79 -1.05 19.24
CA THR A 288 3.35 -0.82 19.05
C THR A 288 2.68 -0.24 20.30
N LYS A 289 3.03 -0.72 21.50
CA LYS A 289 2.54 -0.13 22.76
C LYS A 289 2.93 1.36 22.88
N ALA A 290 4.11 1.72 22.37
CA ALA A 290 4.63 3.08 22.41
C ALA A 290 3.96 4.04 21.40
N GLU A 291 3.19 3.55 20.42
CA GLU A 291 2.52 4.40 19.41
C GLU A 291 1.57 5.43 20.02
N SER A 292 1.01 5.12 21.19
CA SER A 292 0.17 6.03 21.98
C SER A 292 0.87 7.33 22.38
N ALA A 293 2.21 7.36 22.40
CA ALA A 293 2.99 8.56 22.66
C ALA A 293 2.95 9.56 21.49
N ILE A 294 2.79 9.07 20.27
CA ILE A 294 2.69 9.86 19.03
C ILE A 294 1.23 10.21 18.76
N PHE A 295 0.34 9.23 18.95
CA PHE A 295 -1.09 9.37 18.73
C PHE A 295 -1.85 8.90 19.97
N PRO A 296 -2.16 9.82 20.91
CA PRO A 296 -2.92 9.46 22.09
C PRO A 296 -4.30 8.90 21.68
N PRO A 297 -4.87 7.94 22.44
CA PRO A 297 -6.22 7.48 22.19
C PRO A 297 -7.18 8.67 22.31
N GLU A 298 -7.86 9.02 21.22
CA GLU A 298 -8.75 10.16 21.17
C GLU A 298 -9.86 10.03 22.23
N GLY A 299 -9.89 10.95 23.18
CA GLY A 299 -11.01 11.09 24.10
C GLY A 299 -12.19 11.70 23.35
N SER A 300 -13.22 10.89 23.08
CA SER A 300 -14.60 11.28 22.79
C SER A 300 -14.80 12.58 21.99
N GLN A 301 -14.58 12.55 20.66
CA GLN A 301 -15.44 13.23 19.67
C GLN A 301 -15.04 12.87 18.23
N THR A 302 -16.04 12.39 17.47
CA THR A 302 -16.00 11.96 16.06
C THR A 302 -15.15 10.72 15.78
N ALA A 303 -15.77 9.56 16.01
CA ALA A 303 -15.28 8.28 15.54
C ALA A 303 -15.08 8.30 14.01
N LEU A 304 -13.84 8.48 13.56
CA LEU A 304 -13.37 7.80 12.37
C LEU A 304 -13.36 6.32 12.71
N ASN A 305 -14.33 5.59 12.17
CA ASN A 305 -14.54 4.17 12.43
C ASN A 305 -13.21 3.40 12.33
N PRO A 306 -12.82 2.62 13.35
CA PRO A 306 -11.78 1.62 13.21
C PRO A 306 -12.38 0.39 12.51
N ALA A 307 -12.79 0.55 11.25
CA ALA A 307 -13.22 -0.54 10.39
C ALA A 307 -12.02 -1.06 9.59
N CYS A 308 -11.01 -1.57 10.29
CA CYS A 308 -9.91 -2.30 9.67
C CYS A 308 -9.45 -3.42 10.62
N GLN A 309 -10.41 -4.20 11.12
CA GLN A 309 -10.15 -5.45 11.85
C GLN A 309 -11.41 -6.32 12.03
N GLN A 310 -12.30 -6.30 11.04
CA GLN A 310 -13.29 -7.38 10.89
C GLN A 310 -12.98 -8.05 9.56
N ASN A 311 -12.50 -9.29 9.60
CA ASN A 311 -12.59 -10.17 8.43
C ASN A 311 -14.09 -10.28 8.11
N PRO A 312 -14.59 -9.72 7.00
CA PRO A 312 -15.86 -10.19 6.47
C PRO A 312 -15.62 -11.62 5.99
N SER A 313 -16.67 -12.43 6.02
CA SER A 313 -16.79 -13.62 5.15
C SER A 313 -16.30 -13.33 3.72
N PRO A 314 -15.88 -14.33 2.92
CA PRO A 314 -15.35 -14.08 1.58
C PRO A 314 -16.44 -13.55 0.65
N THR A 315 -16.65 -12.24 0.71
CA THR A 315 -17.45 -11.45 -0.21
C THR A 315 -16.55 -11.24 -1.44
N SER A 316 -17.06 -11.54 -2.63
CA SER A 316 -16.27 -11.41 -3.85
C SER A 316 -15.81 -9.95 -4.00
N PRO A 317 -14.57 -9.62 -4.38
CA PRO A 317 -14.13 -8.22 -4.49
C PRO A 317 -14.97 -7.36 -5.44
N LEU A 318 -15.70 -7.98 -6.37
CA LEU A 318 -16.69 -7.31 -7.22
C LEU A 318 -17.91 -6.81 -6.45
N ASP A 319 -18.26 -7.41 -5.30
CA ASP A 319 -19.34 -6.97 -4.43
C ASP A 319 -19.02 -5.62 -3.75
N LEU A 320 -17.75 -5.19 -3.77
CA LEU A 320 -17.34 -3.86 -3.30
C LEU A 320 -17.73 -2.76 -4.30
N LEU A 321 -18.01 -3.12 -5.55
CA LEU A 321 -18.49 -2.20 -6.57
C LEU A 321 -20.01 -2.27 -6.65
N ASP A 322 -20.65 -1.12 -6.56
CA ASP A 322 -22.02 -0.97 -7.04
C ASP A 322 -22.01 -1.17 -8.56
N MET A 323 -22.64 -2.22 -9.06
CA MET A 323 -22.75 -2.52 -10.51
C MET A 323 -24.18 -2.37 -11.02
N SER A 324 -25.02 -1.60 -10.32
CA SER A 324 -26.43 -1.38 -10.69
C SER A 324 -26.61 -0.65 -12.03
N ASP A 325 -25.59 0.08 -12.47
CA ASP A 325 -25.50 0.79 -13.75
C ASP A 325 -24.82 0.00 -14.86
N ALA A 326 -24.48 -1.28 -14.62
CA ALA A 326 -23.92 -2.17 -15.63
C ALA A 326 -24.85 -2.31 -16.84
N ASN A 327 -24.24 -2.37 -18.03
CA ASN A 327 -24.96 -2.38 -19.31
C ASN A 327 -24.67 -3.62 -20.18
N VAL A 328 -23.80 -4.51 -19.72
CA VAL A 328 -23.48 -5.78 -20.37
C VAL A 328 -23.14 -6.84 -19.32
N ILE A 329 -23.46 -8.10 -19.60
CA ILE A 329 -23.04 -9.24 -18.78
C ILE A 329 -21.95 -10.00 -19.53
N ILE A 330 -20.78 -10.12 -18.91
CA ILE A 330 -19.77 -11.09 -19.33
C ILE A 330 -20.08 -12.41 -18.63
N GLN A 331 -20.29 -13.48 -19.39
CA GLN A 331 -20.54 -14.81 -18.85
C GLN A 331 -19.33 -15.71 -19.07
N SER A 332 -18.85 -16.36 -18.02
CA SER A 332 -17.77 -17.35 -18.08
C SER A 332 -18.22 -18.68 -18.68
N CYS A 333 -17.26 -19.55 -19.03
CA CYS A 333 -17.57 -20.88 -19.56
C CYS A 333 -18.26 -21.81 -18.53
N ASP A 334 -18.06 -21.56 -17.24
CA ASP A 334 -18.75 -22.20 -16.11
C ASP A 334 -20.04 -21.46 -15.69
N LEU A 335 -20.57 -20.60 -16.57
CA LEU A 335 -21.88 -19.95 -16.48
C LEU A 335 -22.03 -18.94 -15.32
N VAL A 336 -20.91 -18.38 -14.84
CA VAL A 336 -20.92 -17.28 -13.88
C VAL A 336 -21.07 -15.96 -14.64
N ASN A 337 -22.00 -15.13 -14.17
CA ASN A 337 -22.33 -13.85 -14.80
C ASN A 337 -21.64 -12.69 -14.07
N PHE A 338 -20.99 -11.83 -14.84
CA PHE A 338 -20.29 -10.64 -14.38
C PHE A 338 -20.95 -9.40 -15.02
N PRO A 339 -21.80 -8.66 -14.28
CA PRO A 339 -22.32 -7.39 -14.76
C PRO A 339 -21.16 -6.38 -14.83
N VAL A 340 -20.93 -5.78 -16.00
CA VAL A 340 -19.85 -4.82 -16.22
C VAL A 340 -20.30 -3.65 -17.11
N HIS A 341 -19.42 -2.66 -17.21
CA HIS A 341 -19.60 -1.51 -18.09
C HIS A 341 -18.86 -1.78 -19.40
N GLN A 342 -19.60 -1.78 -20.52
CA GLN A 342 -19.03 -1.93 -21.85
C GLN A 342 -17.87 -0.96 -22.08
N ARG A 343 -18.02 0.30 -21.62
CA ARG A 343 -16.99 1.33 -21.76
C ARG A 343 -15.68 0.99 -21.05
N THR A 344 -15.74 0.32 -19.91
CA THR A 344 -14.54 -0.14 -19.19
C THR A 344 -13.78 -1.17 -20.03
N LEU A 345 -14.50 -2.11 -20.65
CA LEU A 345 -13.88 -3.11 -21.52
C LEU A 345 -13.29 -2.50 -22.80
N THR A 346 -13.99 -1.57 -23.46
CA THR A 346 -13.51 -0.97 -24.72
C THR A 346 -12.29 -0.07 -24.53
N ILE A 347 -12.20 0.68 -23.43
CA ILE A 347 -11.01 1.49 -23.12
C ILE A 347 -9.80 0.59 -22.86
N SER A 348 -10.01 -0.53 -22.20
CA SER A 348 -8.92 -1.43 -21.78
C SER A 348 -8.54 -2.46 -22.84
N SER A 349 -9.29 -2.58 -23.93
CA SER A 349 -9.03 -3.58 -24.95
C SER A 349 -9.60 -3.21 -26.32
N PRO A 350 -8.76 -3.12 -27.36
CA PRO A 350 -9.22 -2.91 -28.73
C PRO A 350 -10.07 -4.08 -29.23
N ILE A 351 -9.86 -5.29 -28.70
CA ILE A 351 -10.62 -6.48 -29.09
C ILE A 351 -12.07 -6.36 -28.63
N PHE A 352 -12.30 -5.85 -27.42
CA PHE A 352 -13.65 -5.55 -26.96
C PHE A 352 -14.26 -4.39 -27.74
N ASP A 353 -13.50 -3.35 -28.07
CA ASP A 353 -13.97 -2.24 -28.91
C ASP A 353 -14.45 -2.71 -30.30
N ASP A 354 -13.65 -3.53 -30.98
CA ASP A 354 -14.02 -4.16 -32.24
C ASP A 354 -15.25 -5.05 -32.08
N MET A 355 -15.27 -5.92 -31.06
CA MET A 355 -16.37 -6.87 -30.81
C MET A 355 -17.70 -6.14 -30.59
N PHE A 356 -17.70 -5.03 -29.85
CA PHE A 356 -18.91 -4.26 -29.58
C PHE A 356 -19.33 -3.35 -30.74
N SER A 357 -18.41 -3.03 -31.65
CA SER A 357 -18.69 -2.27 -32.87
C SER A 357 -19.41 -3.10 -33.95
N LEU A 358 -19.36 -4.44 -33.85
CA LEU A 358 -20.04 -5.33 -34.78
C LEU A 358 -21.58 -5.29 -34.61
N PRO A 359 -22.36 -5.49 -35.70
CA PRO A 359 -23.81 -5.60 -35.60
C PRO A 359 -24.22 -6.74 -34.67
N GLN A 360 -24.89 -6.42 -33.56
CA GLN A 360 -25.37 -7.44 -32.63
C GLN A 360 -26.52 -8.27 -33.23
N PRO A 361 -26.67 -9.55 -32.83
CA PRO A 361 -27.80 -10.39 -33.23
C PRO A 361 -29.13 -9.71 -32.91
N GLN A 362 -30.08 -9.77 -33.85
CA GLN A 362 -31.45 -9.29 -33.62
C GLN A 362 -32.25 -10.34 -32.81
N PRO A 363 -33.27 -9.94 -32.03
CA PRO A 363 -34.17 -10.90 -31.39
C PRO A 363 -34.79 -11.86 -32.43
N PRO A 364 -34.92 -13.18 -32.18
CA PRO A 364 -34.86 -13.89 -30.89
C PRO A 364 -33.47 -14.43 -30.48
N ASP A 365 -32.43 -14.25 -31.30
CA ASP A 365 -31.11 -14.86 -31.07
C ASP A 365 -30.24 -14.08 -30.05
N LYS A 366 -30.78 -12.99 -29.50
CA LYS A 366 -30.09 -12.17 -28.50
C LYS A 366 -30.28 -12.79 -27.12
N GLU A 367 -29.22 -13.40 -26.59
CA GLU A 367 -29.20 -13.85 -25.21
C GLU A 367 -29.20 -12.64 -24.27
N VAL A 368 -30.22 -12.59 -23.40
CA VAL A 368 -30.43 -11.52 -22.45
C VAL A 368 -30.61 -12.14 -21.07
N VAL A 369 -29.83 -11.67 -20.10
CA VAL A 369 -29.96 -12.01 -18.67
C VAL A 369 -30.21 -10.70 -17.94
N ASP A 370 -31.25 -10.68 -17.09
CA ASP A 370 -31.66 -9.49 -16.32
C ASP A 370 -31.90 -8.22 -17.16
N GLY A 371 -32.28 -8.39 -18.43
CA GLY A 371 -32.50 -7.28 -19.38
C GLY A 371 -31.22 -6.76 -20.05
N LEU A 372 -30.05 -7.31 -19.73
CA LEU A 372 -28.75 -6.94 -20.28
C LEU A 372 -28.27 -7.93 -21.36
N PRO A 373 -27.58 -7.44 -22.41
CA PRO A 373 -26.95 -8.32 -23.40
C PRO A 373 -25.86 -9.18 -22.75
N VAL A 374 -25.82 -10.46 -23.11
CA VAL A 374 -24.81 -11.41 -22.62
C VAL A 374 -23.72 -11.64 -23.66
N VAL A 375 -22.46 -11.53 -23.23
CA VAL A 375 -21.28 -11.92 -24.00
C VAL A 375 -20.61 -13.09 -23.30
N ARG A 376 -20.58 -14.26 -23.95
CA ARG A 376 -19.92 -15.45 -23.40
C ARG A 376 -18.44 -15.47 -23.76
N LEU A 377 -17.59 -15.67 -22.77
CA LEU A 377 -16.15 -15.84 -22.93
C LEU A 377 -15.74 -17.27 -22.54
N PRO A 378 -14.73 -17.87 -23.20
CA PRO A 378 -14.32 -19.24 -22.93
C PRO A 378 -13.53 -19.42 -21.62
N GLU A 379 -13.11 -18.34 -20.98
CA GLU A 379 -12.42 -18.34 -19.69
C GLU A 379 -13.40 -18.67 -18.54
N ASP A 380 -12.87 -19.32 -17.51
CA ASP A 380 -13.63 -19.62 -16.30
C ASP A 380 -13.80 -18.40 -15.38
N ALA A 381 -14.70 -18.52 -14.41
CA ALA A 381 -15.07 -17.44 -13.51
C ALA A 381 -13.90 -16.86 -12.72
N GLU A 382 -12.90 -17.66 -12.34
CA GLU A 382 -11.75 -17.18 -11.57
C GLU A 382 -10.89 -16.25 -12.43
N VAL A 383 -10.58 -16.66 -13.67
CA VAL A 383 -9.80 -15.84 -14.61
C VAL A 383 -10.53 -14.56 -15.00
N LEU A 384 -11.84 -14.64 -15.28
CA LEU A 384 -12.63 -13.46 -15.62
C LEU A 384 -12.79 -12.52 -14.42
N SER A 385 -12.98 -13.04 -13.21
CA SER A 385 -12.96 -12.22 -12.00
C SER A 385 -11.64 -11.45 -11.87
N SER A 386 -10.52 -12.13 -12.09
CA SER A 386 -9.20 -11.49 -12.07
C SER A 386 -9.08 -10.37 -13.10
N LEU A 387 -9.40 -10.64 -14.37
CA LEU A 387 -9.34 -9.62 -15.43
C LEU A 387 -10.24 -8.43 -15.10
N ILE A 388 -11.51 -8.68 -14.76
CA ILE A 388 -12.49 -7.63 -14.50
C ILE A 388 -12.05 -6.77 -13.31
N THR A 389 -11.60 -7.39 -12.20
CA THR A 389 -11.13 -6.63 -11.03
C THR A 389 -9.90 -5.77 -11.30
N MET A 390 -9.08 -6.10 -12.32
CA MET A 390 -7.97 -5.23 -12.75
C MET A 390 -8.42 -3.99 -13.52
N LEU A 391 -9.57 -4.04 -14.19
CA LEU A 391 -10.11 -2.91 -14.97
C LEU A 391 -10.87 -1.90 -14.11
N TYR A 392 -11.20 -2.28 -12.88
CA TYR A 392 -11.86 -1.42 -11.93
C TYR A 392 -10.91 -1.00 -10.81
N PRO A 393 -11.13 0.18 -10.22
CA PRO A 393 -10.27 0.70 -9.14
C PRO A 393 -10.60 0.08 -7.78
N ILE A 394 -10.53 -1.25 -7.73
CA ILE A 394 -10.68 -2.08 -6.54
C ILE A 394 -9.46 -3.01 -6.41
N PRO A 395 -9.25 -3.62 -5.23
CA PRO A 395 -8.21 -4.64 -5.08
C PRO A 395 -8.39 -5.75 -6.11
N SER A 396 -7.33 -6.02 -6.88
CA SER A 396 -7.35 -7.08 -7.90
C SER A 396 -7.43 -8.45 -7.24
N THR A 397 -8.29 -9.32 -7.76
CA THR A 397 -8.28 -10.75 -7.41
C THR A 397 -7.22 -11.46 -8.21
N LEU A 398 -6.12 -11.89 -7.58
CA LEU A 398 -5.13 -12.71 -8.27
C LEU A 398 -5.37 -14.20 -7.97
N PRO A 399 -5.23 -15.08 -8.96
CA PRO A 399 -5.31 -16.51 -8.70
C PRO A 399 -4.17 -16.98 -7.79
N ASN A 400 -4.49 -17.84 -6.84
CA ASN A 400 -3.51 -18.33 -5.85
C ASN A 400 -2.70 -19.53 -6.36
N THR A 401 -2.96 -20.00 -7.59
CA THR A 401 -2.27 -21.14 -8.20
C THR A 401 -1.49 -20.70 -9.43
N TYR A 402 -0.32 -21.31 -9.61
CA TYR A 402 0.58 -21.03 -10.73
C TYR A 402 -0.10 -21.24 -12.08
N ASP A 403 -0.81 -22.36 -12.24
CA ASP A 403 -1.49 -22.70 -13.50
C ASP A 403 -2.56 -21.65 -13.84
N LYS A 404 -3.32 -21.17 -12.85
CA LYS A 404 -4.33 -20.12 -13.07
C LYS A 404 -3.71 -18.76 -13.37
N ALA A 405 -2.57 -18.44 -12.76
CA ALA A 405 -1.82 -17.23 -13.11
C ALA A 405 -1.35 -17.25 -14.57
N LEU A 406 -0.91 -18.42 -15.08
CA LEU A 406 -0.58 -18.56 -16.51
C LEU A 406 -1.80 -18.42 -17.42
N THR A 407 -2.94 -18.98 -17.03
CA THR A 407 -4.18 -18.80 -17.82
C THR A 407 -4.67 -17.36 -17.82
N LEU A 408 -4.48 -16.64 -16.71
CA LEU A 408 -4.78 -15.21 -16.62
C LEU A 408 -3.88 -14.40 -17.56
N LEU A 409 -2.58 -14.67 -17.59
CA LEU A 409 -1.65 -14.01 -18.52
C LEU A 409 -1.97 -14.34 -19.99
N ALA A 410 -2.35 -15.58 -20.29
CA ALA A 410 -2.77 -15.96 -21.64
C ALA A 410 -4.07 -15.23 -22.04
N ALA A 411 -5.01 -15.07 -21.11
CA ALA A 411 -6.24 -14.34 -21.35
C ALA A 411 -5.98 -12.83 -21.50
N SER A 412 -5.12 -12.23 -20.68
CA SER A 412 -4.78 -10.80 -20.84
C SER A 412 -4.14 -10.53 -22.20
N GLN A 413 -3.23 -11.40 -22.65
CA GLN A 413 -2.66 -11.33 -24.02
C GLN A 413 -3.72 -11.52 -25.11
N LYS A 414 -4.64 -12.47 -24.93
CA LYS A 414 -5.73 -12.74 -25.88
C LYS A 414 -6.66 -11.55 -26.05
N TYR A 415 -6.88 -10.79 -24.98
CA TYR A 415 -7.73 -9.60 -24.99
C TYR A 415 -6.95 -8.29 -25.14
N ASP A 416 -5.63 -8.34 -25.30
CA ASP A 416 -4.76 -7.16 -25.39
C ASP A 416 -4.97 -6.19 -24.20
N MET A 417 -4.91 -6.75 -22.98
CA MET A 417 -5.11 -6.08 -21.68
C MET A 417 -3.87 -6.09 -20.80
#